data_AF-A0A2V3V744-F1
#
_entry.id   AF-A0A2V3V744-F1
#
_cell.length_a   1.000
_cell.length_b   1.000
_cell.length_c   1.000
_cell.angle_alpha   90.00
_cell.angle_beta   90.00
_cell.angle_gamma   90.00
#
_symmetry.space_group_name_H-M   'P 1'
#
loop_
_entity.id
_entity.type
_entity.pdbx_description
1 polymer ?
#
loop_
_entity_poly.entity_id
_entity_poly.type
_entity_poly.pdbx_seq_one_letter_code
_entity_poly.pdbx_strand_id
1 'polypeptide(L)' 'MIIKNITDGPKVVNSLVGPVTIPAGGEATVELNEAEHDVAMLMGWFEEVDAKPKGKQAAKPDAAE' A
#
# COMPACT_ATOMS: atom_id res chain seq x y z
N MET A 1 -3.75 -3.71 -8.64
CA MET A 1 -3.48 -4.60 -7.48
C MET A 1 -3.57 -3.80 -6.19
N ILE A 2 -3.63 -4.45 -5.02
CA ILE A 2 -3.57 -3.75 -3.72
C ILE A 2 -2.27 -4.12 -3.04
N ILE A 3 -1.50 -3.12 -2.63
CA ILE A 3 -0.27 -3.33 -1.85
C ILE A 3 -0.40 -2.67 -0.48
N LYS A 4 0.22 -3.28 0.51
CA LYS A 4 0.27 -2.79 1.89
C LYS A 4 1.69 -2.38 2.25
N ASN A 5 1.87 -1.18 2.81
CA ASN A 5 3.15 -0.77 3.39
C ASN A 5 3.34 -1.44 4.76
N ILE A 6 4.38 -2.27 4.88
CA ILE A 6 4.70 -3.02 6.11
C ILE A 6 5.77 -2.36 6.97
N THR A 7 6.23 -1.17 6.59
CA THR A 7 7.26 -0.42 7.30
C THR A 7 6.66 0.58 8.29
N ASP A 8 7.49 1.05 9.23
CA ASP A 8 7.11 2.05 10.25
C ASP A 8 6.95 3.48 9.70
N GLY A 9 7.28 3.73 8.43
CA GLY A 9 7.24 5.06 7.81
C GLY A 9 6.44 5.09 6.50
N PRO A 10 5.99 6.27 6.05
CA PRO A 10 5.33 6.39 4.75
C PRO A 10 6.31 6.01 3.63
N LYS A 11 5.82 5.22 2.67
CA LYS A 11 6.60 4.78 1.50
C LYS A 11 5.89 5.19 0.22
N VAL A 12 6.69 5.49 -0.79
CA VAL A 12 6.20 5.87 -2.12
C VAL A 12 6.47 4.73 -3.07
N VAL A 13 5.45 4.34 -3.83
CA VAL A 13 5.58 3.41 -4.95
C VAL A 13 5.38 4.19 -6.24
N ASN A 14 6.20 3.91 -7.25
CA ASN A 14 5.99 4.46 -8.58
C ASN A 14 4.97 3.58 -9.29
N SER A 15 3.77 4.14 -9.53
CA SER A 15 2.72 3.48 -10.29
C SER A 15 2.62 4.06 -11.70
N LEU A 16 1.91 3.37 -12.59
CA LEU A 16 1.70 3.80 -13.97
C LEU A 16 1.00 5.17 -14.09
N VAL A 17 0.19 5.52 -13.09
CA VAL A 17 -0.53 6.81 -13.03
C VAL A 17 0.25 7.90 -12.30
N GLY A 18 1.42 7.57 -11.75
CA GLY A 18 2.28 8.48 -10.97
C GLY A 18 2.69 7.92 -9.61
N PRO A 19 3.47 8.68 -8.83
CA PRO A 19 3.91 8.26 -7.50
C PRO A 19 2.73 8.21 -6.52
N VAL A 20 2.59 7.09 -5.82
CA VAL A 20 1.56 6.87 -4.79
C VAL A 20 2.23 6.76 -3.44
N THR A 21 1.82 7.62 -2.50
CA THR A 21 2.30 7.56 -1.11
C THR A 21 1.37 6.70 -0.27
N ILE A 22 1.92 5.70 0.40
CA ILE A 22 1.20 4.75 1.25
C ILE A 22 1.69 4.95 2.70
N PRO A 23 0.80 5.32 3.64
CA PRO A 23 1.20 5.50 5.03
C PRO A 23 1.63 4.17 5.66
N ALA A 24 2.36 4.22 6.78
CA ALA A 24 2.78 3.03 7.52
C ALA A 24 1.56 2.15 7.88
N GLY A 25 1.63 0.85 7.57
CA GLY A 25 0.53 -0.09 7.77
C GLY A 25 -0.67 0.09 6.82
N GLY A 26 -0.65 1.10 5.96
CA GLY A 26 -1.73 1.43 5.04
C GLY A 26 -1.74 0.57 3.78
N GLU A 27 -2.91 0.49 3.15
CA GLU A 27 -3.15 -0.23 1.91
C GLU A 27 -3.54 0.75 0.81
N ALA A 28 -3.04 0.56 -0.41
CA ALA A 28 -3.44 1.35 -1.56
C ALA A 28 -3.63 0.48 -2.80
N THR A 29 -4.68 0.79 -3.56
CA THR A 29 -4.88 0.25 -4.89
C THR A 29 -3.96 1.00 -5.86
N VAL A 30 -3.04 0.26 -6.48
CA VAL A 30 -2.07 0.81 -7.43
C VAL A 30 -2.10 0.02 -8.72
N GLU A 31 -1.79 0.71 -9.81
CA GLU A 31 -1.62 0.11 -11.12
C GLU A 31 -0.11 0.06 -11.41
N LEU A 32 0.44 -1.15 -11.38
CA LEU A 32 1.87 -1.41 -11.60
C LEU A 32 2.00 -2.33 -12.81
N ASN A 33 3.02 -2.12 -13.63
CA ASN A 33 3.47 -3.15 -14.56
C ASN A 33 4.31 -4.22 -13.84
N GLU A 34 4.62 -5.34 -14.52
CA GLU A 34 5.36 -6.46 -13.92
C GLU A 34 6.73 -6.04 -13.36
N ALA A 35 7.47 -5.17 -14.06
CA ALA A 35 8.78 -4.70 -13.61
C ALA A 35 8.69 -3.75 -12.40
N GLU A 36 7.72 -2.84 -12.38
CA GLU A 36 7.45 -1.95 -11.24
C GLU A 36 7.01 -2.74 -10.02
N HIS A 37 6.21 -3.78 -10.24
CA HIS A 37 5.78 -4.70 -9.19
C HIS A 37 6.97 -5.43 -8.57
N ASP A 38 7.82 -6.04 -9.39
CA ASP A 38 9.01 -6.75 -8.91
C ASP A 38 9.93 -5.82 -8.10
N VAL A 39 10.14 -4.59 -8.57
CA VAL A 39 10.93 -3.59 -7.84
C VAL A 39 10.28 -3.22 -6.51
N ALA A 40 8.95 -3.02 -6.47
CA ALA A 40 8.25 -2.69 -5.24
C ALA A 40 8.35 -3.80 -4.19
N MET A 41 8.27 -5.06 -4.62
CA MET A 41 8.36 -6.23 -3.73
C MET A 41 9.81 -6.54 -3.32
N LEU A 42 10.79 -6.33 -4.21
CA LEU A 42 12.21 -6.56 -3.92
C LEU A 42 12.73 -5.68 -2.77
N MET A 43 12.17 -4.49 -2.61
CA MET A 43 12.53 -3.57 -1.54
C MET A 43 12.07 -4.05 -0.15
N GLY A 44 11.16 -5.03 -0.09
CA GLY A 44 10.61 -5.55 1.16
C GLY A 44 9.84 -4.50 1.97
N TRP A 45 9.37 -3.44 1.31
CA TRP A 45 8.57 -2.38 1.95
C TRP A 45 7.07 -2.62 1.83
N PHE A 46 6.68 -3.41 0.84
CA PHE A 46 5.29 -3.65 0.50
C PHE A 46 5.00 -5.14 0.46
N GLU A 47 3.78 -5.51 0.84
CA GLU A 47 3.21 -6.84 0.65
C GLU A 47 2.00 -6.76 -0.26
N GLU A 48 1.85 -7.73 -1.17
CA GLU A 48 0.62 -7.90 -1.93
C GLU A 48 -0.49 -8.38 -1.00
N VAL A 49 -1.61 -7.65 -0.99
CA VAL A 49 -2.82 -8.09 -0.30
C VAL A 49 -3.84 -8.50 -1.35
N ASP A 50 -4.28 -9.76 -1.24
CA ASP A 50 -5.34 -10.28 -2.09
C ASP A 50 -6.57 -9.40 -1.91
N ALA A 51 -7.08 -8.85 -3.01
CA ALA A 51 -8.28 -8.01 -3.03
C ALA A 51 -9.54 -8.86 -2.79
N LYS A 52 -9.58 -9.63 -1.69
CA LYS A 52 -10.86 -10.05 -1.13
C LYS A 52 -11.61 -8.77 -0.80
N PRO A 53 -12.87 -8.61 -1.26
CA PRO A 53 -13.67 -7.45 -0.94
C PRO A 53 -13.95 -7.47 0.56
N LYS A 54 -13.05 -6.87 1.34
CA LYS A 54 -13.21 -6.70 2.78
C LYS A 54 -14.10 -5.49 2.94
N GLY A 55 -15.40 -5.76 2.89
CA GLY A 55 -16.41 -4.77 3.20
C GLY A 55 -16.07 -4.05 4.50
N LYS A 56 -16.34 -2.74 4.50
CA LYS A 56 -16.31 -1.81 5.64
C LYS A 56 -14.92 -1.46 6.19
N GLN A 57 -14.43 -0.33 5.69
CA GLN A 57 -14.32 0.91 6.48
C GLN A 57 -14.60 0.71 7.99
N ALA A 58 -13.54 0.63 8.77
CA ALA A 58 -13.54 1.01 10.17
C ALA A 58 -12.23 1.77 10.42
N ALA A 59 -12.19 3.01 9.93
CA ALA A 59 -11.35 4.03 10.54
C ALA A 59 -11.85 4.17 11.98
N LYS A 60 -11.15 3.51 12.91
CA LYS A 60 -11.32 3.72 14.33
C LYS A 60 -10.64 5.07 14.63
N PRO A 61 -11.34 6.09 15.16
CA PRO A 61 -10.67 7.28 15.63
C PRO A 61 -9.98 6.91 16.94
N ASP A 62 -8.66 6.97 16.97
CA ASP A 62 -7.89 6.89 18.21
C ASP A 62 -6.93 8.08 18.26
N ALA A 63 -7.32 9.09 19.02
CA ALA A 63 -6.49 9.70 20.04
C ALA A 63 -7.26 10.90 20.63
N ALA A 64 -7.78 10.69 21.83
CA ALA A 64 -8.21 11.73 22.73
C ALA A 64 -6.97 12.40 23.35
N GLU A 65 -7.01 13.73 23.47
CA GLU A 65 -6.48 14.49 24.61
C GLU A 65 -7.33 15.76 24.79
#